data_AF-A0A1A2J4U4-F1
#
_entry.id   AF-A0A1A2J4U4-F1
#
_cell.length_a   1.000
_cell.length_b   1.000
_cell.length_c   1.000
_cell.angle_alpha   90.00
_cell.angle_beta   90.00
_cell.angle_gamma   90.00
#
_symmetry.space_group_name_H-M   'P 1'
#
loop_
_entity.id
_entity.type
_entity.pdbx_description
1 polymer ?
#
loop_
_entity_poly.entity_id
_entity_poly.type
_entity_poly.pdbx_seq_one_letter_code
_entity_poly.pdbx_strand_id
1 'polypeptide(L)'
;MQRSATGSSKVWRGRASAAALAAILLTSGALAGLPPASAISPPTIDPGAVPPDGPPGPPAPMKQNSYCTEVGVLPGTDFRLQPKYMDMLNLQEAWQFGRGAGVKVAVIDTGVSPHPRFPHLIPGGDYVMGGDGLSDCDAHGTIVASMIGAAPANGAGVPPAAPRRPVTIPTTEPPPKAPPPQTVTLSPLPQTVTMVPPPPQDQPAPGPFGAPPPAPPAAPPPGNGPPPGPAQAPAGNHGGGTVTIPSYSGGGHVVGVDYPRPLDPPPGPPPPPAPPSAGPDAFSGVAPDVDLIAIRQSSQAFGLKDAYTGDEDPQTRAKIDGVQTMARAIVHAANMGAQVINISDVTCMSARNIVDQRALGAAVRYAAVDKNAVIVAAAGDTNKKDCKQNPPHDPLQPNDPRNWSSVTTVVTPSWFSDYVLTVGAVDEDGRPQTGGQGQGSTSVSGPWVGIAAPGTDVVGLSPRDDGVINAIDGPDNTLLVPSGTSFSAAIVSGIAALVRAKFPQLSAYQVINRLTRTARAPARGVDNQVGHGIVDPVAALTWDVPEGPLKPPQQLSAPLNIPKPVPHRDMVPVWVAAGGLLGALLIGGGVFGTAMLMKRSRKQQ
;
A
#
# COMPACT_ATOMS: atom_id res chain seq x y z
N MET A 1 54.76 -76.77 -17.20
CA MET A 1 53.54 -76.80 -18.05
C MET A 1 53.07 -75.38 -18.28
N GLN A 2 53.15 -74.90 -19.52
CA GLN A 2 52.56 -73.64 -19.97
C GLN A 2 51.03 -73.73 -19.96
N ARG A 3 50.34 -72.66 -19.56
CA ARG A 3 49.07 -72.24 -20.20
C ARG A 3 48.99 -70.72 -20.28
N SER A 4 48.94 -70.28 -21.53
CA SER A 4 48.73 -68.93 -22.06
C SER A 4 47.34 -68.38 -21.70
N ALA A 5 47.26 -67.09 -21.35
CA ALA A 5 46.75 -65.97 -22.15
C ALA A 5 45.22 -65.71 -22.06
N THR A 6 44.84 -64.57 -21.46
CA THR A 6 44.30 -63.35 -22.11
C THR A 6 42.77 -63.24 -22.08
N GLY A 7 42.25 -62.20 -21.41
CA GLY A 7 40.82 -61.90 -21.35
C GLY A 7 40.51 -60.51 -20.79
N SER A 8 40.67 -59.49 -21.65
CA SER A 8 39.89 -58.24 -21.71
C SER A 8 39.81 -57.32 -20.48
N SER A 9 40.84 -56.50 -20.27
CA SER A 9 40.79 -55.30 -19.40
C SER A 9 40.27 -54.03 -20.11
N LYS A 10 39.80 -54.13 -21.36
CA LYS A 10 39.44 -52.96 -22.20
C LYS A 10 37.98 -52.53 -22.12
N VAL A 11 37.07 -53.40 -21.65
CA VAL A 11 35.62 -53.10 -21.63
C VAL A 11 35.20 -52.30 -20.38
N TRP A 12 36.01 -52.32 -19.32
CA TRP A 12 35.64 -51.66 -18.06
C TRP A 12 35.98 -50.16 -17.99
N ARG A 13 36.87 -49.66 -18.86
CA ARG A 13 37.20 -48.22 -18.92
C ARG A 13 36.21 -47.38 -19.73
N GLY A 14 35.46 -47.98 -20.67
CA GLY A 14 34.46 -47.25 -21.47
C GLY A 14 33.14 -46.98 -20.73
N ARG A 15 32.76 -47.86 -19.80
CA ARG A 15 31.51 -47.74 -19.04
C ARG A 15 31.60 -46.78 -17.85
N ALA A 16 32.79 -46.65 -17.24
CA ALA A 16 33.02 -45.69 -16.15
C ALA A 16 32.97 -44.22 -16.63
N SER A 17 33.52 -43.93 -17.81
CA SER A 17 33.53 -42.57 -18.38
C SER A 17 32.16 -42.13 -18.89
N ALA A 18 31.36 -43.05 -19.44
CA ALA A 18 29.99 -42.75 -19.86
C ALA A 18 29.04 -42.52 -18.68
N ALA A 19 29.21 -43.27 -17.57
CA ALA A 19 28.43 -43.08 -16.36
C ALA A 19 28.75 -41.75 -15.63
N ALA A 20 30.03 -41.34 -15.63
CA ALA A 20 30.45 -40.06 -15.05
C ALA A 20 29.94 -38.83 -15.84
N LEU A 21 29.94 -38.90 -17.18
CA LEU A 21 29.38 -37.84 -18.03
C LEU A 21 27.85 -37.76 -17.94
N ALA A 22 27.15 -38.88 -17.83
CA ALA A 22 25.70 -38.90 -17.62
C ALA A 22 25.31 -38.35 -16.24
N ALA A 23 26.08 -38.65 -15.19
CA ALA A 23 25.83 -38.10 -13.86
C ALA A 23 26.03 -36.58 -13.80
N ILE A 24 27.06 -36.04 -14.46
CA ILE A 24 27.31 -34.59 -14.52
C ILE A 24 26.21 -33.86 -15.30
N LEU A 25 25.73 -34.43 -16.42
CA LEU A 25 24.63 -33.88 -17.22
C LEU A 25 23.27 -33.94 -16.49
N LEU A 26 23.02 -34.97 -15.67
CA LEU A 26 21.81 -35.06 -14.85
C LEU A 26 21.85 -34.09 -13.65
N THR A 27 23.02 -33.83 -13.06
CA THR A 27 23.15 -32.84 -11.97
C THR A 27 23.12 -31.38 -12.45
N SER A 28 23.54 -31.11 -13.69
CA SER A 28 23.48 -29.75 -14.25
C SER A 28 22.09 -29.38 -14.78
N GLY A 29 21.27 -30.36 -15.18
CA GLY A 29 19.85 -30.14 -15.50
C GLY A 29 18.97 -29.89 -14.27
N ALA A 30 19.30 -30.50 -13.12
CA ALA A 30 18.52 -30.34 -11.88
C ALA A 30 18.71 -28.97 -11.18
N LEU A 31 19.82 -28.27 -11.45
CA LEU A 31 20.06 -26.90 -10.95
C LEU A 31 19.48 -25.81 -11.86
N ALA A 32 19.05 -26.16 -13.07
CA ALA A 32 18.50 -25.21 -14.05
C ALA A 32 16.97 -25.07 -13.98
N GLY A 33 16.31 -25.71 -13.01
CA GLY A 33 14.84 -25.78 -12.90
C GLY A 33 14.27 -25.46 -11.53
N LEU A 34 15.09 -25.01 -10.56
CA LEU A 34 14.53 -24.40 -9.36
C LEU A 34 13.90 -23.07 -9.80
N PRO A 35 12.59 -22.84 -9.61
CA PRO A 35 12.04 -21.52 -9.82
C PRO A 35 12.85 -20.57 -8.94
N PRO A 36 13.29 -19.40 -9.45
CA PRO A 36 13.93 -18.42 -8.60
C PRO A 36 12.98 -18.16 -7.42
N ALA A 37 13.46 -18.37 -6.20
CA ALA A 37 12.79 -17.83 -5.04
C ALA A 37 12.90 -16.31 -5.20
N SER A 38 11.85 -15.69 -5.74
CA SER A 38 11.76 -14.25 -5.88
C SER A 38 11.65 -13.65 -4.48
N ALA A 39 12.78 -13.47 -3.82
CA ALA A 39 12.86 -12.58 -2.68
C ALA A 39 12.61 -11.16 -3.20
N ILE A 40 11.61 -10.47 -2.66
CA ILE A 40 11.45 -9.05 -2.95
C ILE A 40 12.67 -8.34 -2.39
N SER A 41 13.43 -7.69 -3.27
CA SER A 41 14.45 -6.74 -2.90
C SER A 41 13.86 -5.34 -2.78
N PRO A 42 14.50 -4.42 -2.04
CA PRO A 42 14.17 -3.00 -2.08
C PRO A 42 14.05 -2.49 -3.53
N PRO A 43 13.12 -1.56 -3.81
CA PRO A 43 12.92 -1.06 -5.18
C PRO A 43 14.13 -0.26 -5.66
N THR A 44 14.50 -0.45 -6.94
CA THR A 44 15.52 0.38 -7.61
C THR A 44 14.88 1.55 -8.34
N ILE A 45 15.58 2.69 -8.41
CA ILE A 45 15.09 3.92 -9.02
C ILE A 45 15.70 4.13 -10.41
N ASP A 46 14.85 4.46 -11.39
CA ASP A 46 15.23 5.02 -12.69
C ASP A 46 15.07 6.54 -12.67
N PRO A 47 16.15 7.34 -12.52
CA PRO A 47 16.05 8.80 -12.47
C PRO A 47 15.53 9.42 -13.77
N GLY A 48 15.58 8.70 -14.89
CA GLY A 48 15.08 9.18 -16.19
C GLY A 48 13.56 9.13 -16.33
N ALA A 49 12.85 8.48 -15.40
CA ALA A 49 11.42 8.25 -15.47
C ALA A 49 10.56 9.31 -14.74
N VAL A 50 11.12 10.46 -14.36
CA VAL A 50 10.37 11.53 -13.67
C VAL A 50 9.20 11.98 -14.56
N PRO A 51 7.94 11.89 -14.08
CA PRO A 51 6.80 12.31 -14.88
C PRO A 51 6.78 13.84 -15.05
N PRO A 52 6.20 14.36 -16.14
CA PRO A 52 6.08 15.79 -16.34
C PRO A 52 5.14 16.42 -15.32
N ASP A 53 5.47 17.65 -14.91
CA ASP A 53 4.61 18.50 -14.09
C ASP A 53 3.57 19.23 -14.96
N GLY A 54 2.63 18.45 -15.49
CA GLY A 54 1.48 18.98 -16.22
C GLY A 54 0.39 19.50 -15.27
N PRO A 55 -0.64 20.20 -15.81
CA PRO A 55 -1.77 20.64 -15.00
C PRO A 55 -2.38 19.50 -14.16
N PRO A 56 -2.64 19.72 -12.86
CA PRO A 56 -3.33 18.74 -12.03
C PRO A 56 -4.66 18.32 -12.64
N GLY A 57 -4.91 17.02 -12.69
CA GLY A 57 -6.11 16.48 -13.31
C GLY A 57 -6.11 14.95 -13.37
N PRO A 58 -7.30 14.33 -13.39
CA PRO A 58 -7.44 12.89 -13.42
C PRO A 58 -6.95 12.31 -14.76
N PRO A 59 -6.52 11.04 -14.78
CA PRO A 59 -6.08 10.37 -16.00
C PRO A 59 -7.24 10.06 -16.94
N ALA A 60 -8.48 10.06 -16.43
CA ALA A 60 -9.71 9.84 -17.18
C ALA A 60 -10.88 10.61 -16.54
N PRO A 61 -11.98 10.85 -17.27
CA PRO A 61 -13.15 11.55 -16.71
C PRO A 61 -13.72 10.83 -15.48
N MET A 62 -13.94 11.60 -14.41
CA MET A 62 -14.47 11.11 -13.14
C MET A 62 -15.90 11.62 -12.93
N LYS A 63 -16.65 10.93 -12.08
CA LYS A 63 -17.96 11.35 -11.56
C LYS A 63 -18.03 11.04 -10.08
N GLN A 64 -18.90 11.74 -9.38
CA GLN A 64 -19.22 11.42 -8.00
C GLN A 64 -20.19 10.24 -7.94
N ASN A 65 -19.84 9.23 -7.14
CA ASN A 65 -20.56 7.98 -6.99
C ASN A 65 -21.28 7.86 -5.65
N SER A 66 -20.89 8.65 -4.64
CA SER A 66 -21.53 8.67 -3.32
C SER A 66 -21.65 10.07 -2.76
N TYR A 67 -22.50 10.23 -1.74
CA TYR A 67 -22.54 11.43 -0.94
C TYR A 67 -21.18 11.67 -0.26
N CYS A 68 -20.90 12.94 0.03
CA CYS A 68 -19.75 13.29 0.83
C CYS A 68 -19.94 12.82 2.27
N THR A 69 -18.87 12.34 2.89
CA THR A 69 -18.84 11.81 4.27
C THR A 69 -19.38 12.82 5.26
N GLU A 70 -20.30 12.38 6.12
CA GLU A 70 -20.79 13.19 7.23
C GLU A 70 -19.76 13.19 8.37
N VAL A 71 -19.76 14.28 9.14
CA VAL A 71 -18.84 14.48 10.27
C VAL A 71 -19.64 14.76 11.53
N GLY A 72 -19.05 14.47 12.67
CA GLY A 72 -19.72 14.62 13.95
C GLY A 72 -18.77 14.79 15.12
N VAL A 73 -19.40 14.92 16.28
CA VAL A 73 -18.74 15.00 17.58
C VAL A 73 -19.30 13.87 18.45
N LEU A 74 -18.43 13.08 19.05
CA LEU A 74 -18.87 12.01 19.94
C LEU A 74 -19.58 12.59 21.18
N PRO A 75 -20.64 11.93 21.68
CA PRO A 75 -21.28 12.36 22.93
C PRO A 75 -20.31 12.42 24.10
N GLY A 76 -20.39 13.49 24.89
CA GLY A 76 -19.51 13.71 26.03
C GLY A 76 -18.12 14.24 25.69
N THR A 77 -17.84 14.53 24.42
CA THR A 77 -16.59 15.19 24.01
C THR A 77 -16.49 16.59 24.62
N ASP A 78 -15.34 16.90 25.21
CA ASP A 78 -14.97 18.24 25.66
C ASP A 78 -13.67 18.67 24.98
N PHE A 79 -13.78 19.47 23.92
CA PHE A 79 -12.61 19.95 23.17
C PHE A 79 -11.74 20.94 23.94
N ARG A 80 -12.12 21.37 25.15
CA ARG A 80 -11.24 22.15 26.03
C ARG A 80 -10.17 21.26 26.69
N LEU A 81 -10.36 19.94 26.65
CA LEU A 81 -9.33 18.98 27.02
C LEU A 81 -8.40 18.76 25.84
N GLN A 82 -7.11 18.77 26.12
CA GLN A 82 -6.11 18.51 25.10
C GLN A 82 -6.21 17.05 24.63
N PRO A 83 -6.14 16.78 23.31
CA PRO A 83 -6.02 15.43 22.78
C PRO A 83 -4.80 14.72 23.38
N LYS A 84 -4.95 13.46 23.77
CA LYS A 84 -3.91 12.69 24.48
C LYS A 84 -2.66 12.49 23.65
N TYR A 85 -2.78 12.41 22.32
CA TYR A 85 -1.60 12.32 21.45
C TYR A 85 -0.71 13.56 21.58
N MET A 86 -1.27 14.75 21.85
CA MET A 86 -0.49 15.98 22.03
C MET A 86 0.29 15.95 23.35
N ASP A 87 -0.32 15.39 24.40
CA ASP A 87 0.33 15.15 25.70
C ASP A 87 1.45 14.11 25.58
N MET A 88 1.17 12.97 24.95
CA MET A 88 2.15 11.90 24.72
C MET A 88 3.40 12.38 23.96
N LEU A 89 3.24 13.37 23.09
CA LEU A 89 4.31 13.95 22.28
C LEU A 89 4.93 15.22 22.88
N ASN A 90 4.48 15.67 24.05
CA ASN A 90 4.93 16.91 24.70
C ASN A 90 4.94 18.13 23.75
N LEU A 91 3.88 18.31 22.95
CA LEU A 91 3.86 19.36 21.92
C LEU A 91 3.98 20.77 22.50
N GLN A 92 3.45 21.01 23.69
CA GLN A 92 3.57 22.30 24.37
C GLN A 92 5.03 22.66 24.68
N GLU A 93 5.85 21.68 25.07
CA GLU A 93 7.29 21.87 25.27
C GLU A 93 8.02 22.02 23.93
N ALA A 94 7.66 21.20 22.93
CA ALA A 94 8.24 21.29 21.60
C ALA A 94 8.08 22.70 20.98
N TRP A 95 6.92 23.34 21.17
CA TRP A 95 6.65 24.69 20.67
C TRP A 95 7.50 25.79 21.30
N GLN A 96 8.19 25.54 22.42
CA GLN A 96 9.20 26.46 22.95
C GLN A 96 10.40 26.61 22.00
N PHE A 97 10.57 25.66 21.07
CA PHE A 97 11.68 25.63 20.11
C PHE A 97 11.28 26.00 18.67
N GLY A 98 10.00 26.30 18.43
CA GLY A 98 9.47 26.68 17.12
C GLY A 98 8.12 26.05 16.81
N ARG A 99 7.39 26.65 15.88
CA ARG A 99 6.01 26.25 15.49
C ARG A 99 5.84 25.98 13.99
N GLY A 100 6.95 25.91 13.25
CA GLY A 100 6.96 25.59 11.81
C GLY A 100 6.96 26.79 10.86
N ALA A 101 7.11 28.01 11.37
CA ALA A 101 7.11 29.23 10.56
C ALA A 101 8.07 29.16 9.35
N GLY A 102 7.57 29.55 8.18
CA GLY A 102 8.34 29.58 6.92
C GLY A 102 8.51 28.22 6.24
N VAL A 103 7.91 27.16 6.77
CA VAL A 103 7.91 25.82 6.16
C VAL A 103 6.61 25.58 5.39
N LYS A 104 6.76 25.11 4.14
CA LYS A 104 5.64 24.67 3.30
C LYS A 104 5.46 23.16 3.41
N VAL A 105 4.26 22.72 3.79
CA VAL A 105 3.90 21.30 3.86
C VAL A 105 2.83 21.01 2.83
N ALA A 106 3.13 20.13 1.86
CA ALA A 106 2.14 19.62 0.93
C ALA A 106 1.38 18.43 1.53
N VAL A 107 0.06 18.45 1.37
CA VAL A 107 -0.86 17.41 1.82
C VAL A 107 -1.46 16.76 0.57
N ILE A 108 -0.90 15.60 0.18
CA ILE A 108 -1.40 14.77 -0.91
C ILE A 108 -2.44 13.81 -0.32
N ASP A 109 -3.71 14.14 -0.49
CA ASP A 109 -4.83 13.52 0.25
C ASP A 109 -6.17 13.69 -0.50
N THR A 110 -7.31 13.72 0.20
CA THR A 110 -8.67 13.86 -0.34
C THR A 110 -9.10 15.31 -0.61
N GLY A 111 -8.14 16.24 -0.55
CA GLY A 111 -8.38 17.68 -0.58
C GLY A 111 -8.51 18.27 0.83
N VAL A 112 -8.48 19.59 0.93
CA VAL A 112 -8.56 20.31 2.21
C VAL A 112 -9.59 21.41 2.11
N SER A 113 -10.66 21.34 2.89
CA SER A 113 -11.63 22.43 2.94
C SER A 113 -11.05 23.67 3.63
N PRO A 114 -11.20 24.88 3.05
CA PRO A 114 -10.81 26.12 3.70
C PRO A 114 -11.45 26.27 5.09
N HIS A 115 -10.66 26.70 6.06
CA HIS A 115 -11.09 26.86 7.45
C HIS A 115 -10.46 28.11 8.06
N PRO A 116 -11.14 28.86 8.96
CA PRO A 116 -10.51 29.99 9.67
C PRO A 116 -9.22 29.66 10.45
N ARG A 117 -8.95 28.37 10.66
CA ARG A 117 -7.77 27.87 11.37
C ARG A 117 -6.68 27.37 10.41
N PHE A 118 -6.86 27.58 9.10
CA PHE A 118 -5.83 27.46 8.07
C PHE A 118 -5.51 28.85 7.51
N PRO A 119 -4.76 29.69 8.25
CA PRO A 119 -4.51 31.06 7.83
C PRO A 119 -3.77 31.15 6.48
N HIS A 120 -2.95 30.14 6.14
CA HIS A 120 -2.15 30.09 4.92
C HIS A 120 -2.37 28.78 4.15
N LEU A 121 -3.62 28.52 3.74
CA LEU A 121 -3.95 27.40 2.85
C LEU A 121 -3.70 27.79 1.39
N ILE A 122 -2.86 27.02 0.71
CA ILE A 122 -2.44 27.22 -0.67
C ILE A 122 -3.12 26.16 -1.54
N PRO A 123 -3.83 26.54 -2.63
CA PRO A 123 -4.36 25.59 -3.60
C PRO A 123 -3.22 24.88 -4.33
N GLY A 124 -3.18 23.55 -4.27
CA GLY A 124 -2.17 22.69 -4.91
C GLY A 124 -2.71 21.83 -6.04
N GLY A 125 -4.00 21.94 -6.36
CA GLY A 125 -4.62 21.27 -7.49
C GLY A 125 -5.30 19.94 -7.15
N ASP A 126 -5.98 19.40 -8.16
CA ASP A 126 -6.87 18.26 -8.00
C ASP A 126 -6.71 17.23 -9.14
N TYR A 127 -6.29 16.02 -8.79
CA TYR A 127 -6.15 14.85 -9.67
C TYR A 127 -7.38 13.94 -9.67
N VAL A 128 -8.49 14.34 -9.03
CA VAL A 128 -9.77 13.60 -9.02
C VAL A 128 -10.77 14.23 -9.98
N MET A 129 -11.17 15.50 -9.80
CA MET A 129 -12.14 16.16 -10.68
C MET A 129 -11.55 17.26 -11.56
N GLY A 130 -10.30 17.65 -11.30
CA GLY A 130 -9.76 18.92 -11.78
C GLY A 130 -10.25 20.07 -10.90
N GLY A 131 -9.37 21.04 -10.64
CA GLY A 131 -9.62 22.10 -9.68
C GLY A 131 -8.39 22.46 -8.87
N ASP A 132 -8.61 23.07 -7.71
CA ASP A 132 -7.58 23.71 -6.89
C ASP A 132 -7.14 22.91 -5.64
N GLY A 133 -7.80 21.78 -5.37
CA GLY A 133 -7.54 20.91 -4.22
C GLY A 133 -8.23 21.35 -2.92
N LEU A 134 -9.02 22.43 -2.93
CA LEU A 134 -9.64 23.04 -1.75
C LEU A 134 -11.03 22.48 -1.42
N SER A 135 -11.28 21.23 -1.79
CA SER A 135 -12.56 20.55 -1.58
C SER A 135 -12.33 19.15 -1.05
N ASP A 136 -12.79 18.90 0.17
CA ASP A 136 -12.73 17.59 0.83
C ASP A 136 -14.12 16.97 0.93
N CYS A 137 -14.38 15.93 0.14
CA CYS A 137 -15.64 15.19 0.16
C CYS A 137 -15.59 13.98 1.10
N ASP A 138 -14.40 13.53 1.48
CA ASP A 138 -14.19 12.29 2.22
C ASP A 138 -13.94 12.51 3.72
N ALA A 139 -13.82 13.77 4.15
CA ALA A 139 -13.54 14.18 5.53
C ALA A 139 -12.26 13.56 6.10
N HIS A 140 -11.22 13.49 5.27
CA HIS A 140 -9.94 12.89 5.63
C HIS A 140 -8.80 13.90 5.49
N GLY A 141 -8.62 14.50 4.31
CA GLY A 141 -7.55 15.46 4.06
C GLY A 141 -7.64 16.73 4.91
N THR A 142 -8.83 17.20 5.26
CA THR A 142 -9.02 18.33 6.20
C THR A 142 -8.58 17.98 7.61
N ILE A 143 -8.87 16.75 8.07
CA ILE A 143 -8.42 16.25 9.38
C ILE A 143 -6.89 16.13 9.39
N VAL A 144 -6.31 15.49 8.37
CA VAL A 144 -4.85 15.35 8.20
C VAL A 144 -4.15 16.72 8.19
N ALA A 145 -4.62 17.64 7.35
CA ALA A 145 -4.08 19.00 7.29
C ALA A 145 -4.18 19.74 8.63
N SER A 146 -5.27 19.52 9.37
CA SER A 146 -5.44 20.12 10.68
C SER A 146 -4.47 19.60 11.74
N MET A 147 -4.19 18.29 11.75
CA MET A 147 -3.19 17.71 12.64
C MET A 147 -1.78 18.19 12.30
N ILE A 148 -1.49 18.47 11.02
CA ILE A 148 -0.22 19.07 10.61
C ILE A 148 -0.11 20.51 11.09
N GLY A 149 -1.07 21.38 10.76
CA GLY A 149 -0.85 22.83 10.80
C GLY A 149 -2.07 23.69 11.08
N ALA A 150 -3.12 23.18 11.72
CA ALA A 150 -4.20 24.06 12.19
C ALA A 150 -3.68 25.04 13.24
N ALA A 151 -3.93 26.34 13.04
CA ALA A 151 -3.70 27.36 14.05
C ALA A 151 -4.52 27.05 15.33
N PRO A 152 -4.05 27.40 16.54
CA PRO A 152 -4.86 27.28 17.76
C PRO A 152 -6.11 28.16 17.66
N ALA A 153 -7.10 27.91 18.52
CA ALA A 153 -8.29 28.74 18.54
C ALA A 153 -8.04 30.07 19.28
N ASN A 154 -8.26 31.20 18.60
CA ASN A 154 -7.78 32.51 19.05
C ASN A 154 -8.77 33.31 19.92
N GLY A 155 -9.74 32.66 20.57
CA GLY A 155 -10.73 33.35 21.42
C GLY A 155 -11.70 34.31 20.68
N ALA A 156 -11.48 34.60 19.40
CA ALA A 156 -12.47 35.19 18.52
C ALA A 156 -13.65 34.21 18.44
N GLY A 157 -14.85 34.70 18.78
CA GLY A 157 -16.06 33.90 18.76
C GLY A 157 -16.19 33.17 17.43
N VAL A 158 -16.61 31.90 17.50
CA VAL A 158 -16.94 31.05 16.35
C VAL A 158 -17.80 31.92 15.41
N PRO A 159 -17.32 32.28 14.19
CA PRO A 159 -18.20 32.88 13.20
C PRO A 159 -19.41 31.94 13.07
N PRO A 160 -20.65 32.45 12.98
CA PRO A 160 -21.81 31.57 12.84
C PRO A 160 -21.51 30.58 11.72
N ALA A 161 -21.55 29.28 12.05
CA ALA A 161 -21.19 28.19 11.16
C ALA A 161 -21.93 28.43 9.84
N ALA A 162 -21.25 28.97 8.84
CA ALA A 162 -21.78 28.99 7.50
C ALA A 162 -21.59 27.55 7.03
N PRO A 163 -22.65 26.74 6.90
CA PRO A 163 -22.49 25.37 6.44
C PRO A 163 -21.79 25.42 5.09
N ARG A 164 -20.56 24.91 5.05
CA ARG A 164 -19.79 24.77 3.84
C ARG A 164 -20.40 23.56 3.13
N ARG A 165 -21.36 23.82 2.23
CA ARG A 165 -21.96 22.74 1.45
C ARG A 165 -20.86 21.94 0.75
N PRO A 166 -21.01 20.62 0.75
CA PRO A 166 -21.44 20.01 -0.49
C PRO A 166 -22.71 19.20 -0.25
N VAL A 167 -23.79 19.60 -0.90
CA VAL A 167 -24.85 18.63 -1.21
C VAL A 167 -24.51 18.12 -2.61
N THR A 168 -24.10 16.87 -2.71
CA THR A 168 -23.86 16.19 -3.99
C THR A 168 -24.33 14.74 -3.87
N ILE A 169 -25.25 14.20 -4.68
CA ILE A 169 -25.93 14.73 -5.88
C ILE A 169 -27.40 14.26 -5.86
N PRO A 170 -28.37 15.00 -6.43
CA PRO A 170 -29.36 14.41 -7.32
C PRO A 170 -28.84 14.60 -8.75
N THR A 171 -28.12 13.62 -9.32
CA THR A 171 -27.71 13.71 -10.72
C THR A 171 -28.96 13.75 -11.59
N THR A 172 -29.04 14.71 -12.50
CA THR A 172 -30.00 14.70 -13.61
C THR A 172 -29.59 13.74 -14.74
N GLU A 173 -28.43 13.08 -14.62
CA GLU A 173 -27.97 12.08 -15.58
C GLU A 173 -28.83 10.81 -15.45
N PRO A 174 -29.53 10.38 -16.52
CA PRO A 174 -30.24 9.11 -16.52
C PRO A 174 -29.26 7.98 -16.20
N PRO A 175 -29.70 6.91 -15.50
CA PRO A 175 -28.84 5.74 -15.29
C PRO A 175 -28.26 5.28 -16.63
N PRO A 176 -26.96 4.90 -16.68
CA PRO A 176 -26.33 4.47 -17.91
C PRO A 176 -27.19 3.37 -18.54
N LYS A 177 -27.49 3.50 -19.84
CA LYS A 177 -28.14 2.41 -20.57
C LYS A 177 -27.33 1.15 -20.32
N ALA A 178 -28.00 0.09 -19.90
CA ALA A 178 -27.36 -1.21 -19.72
C ALA A 178 -26.47 -1.47 -20.94
N PRO A 179 -25.22 -1.93 -20.75
CA PRO A 179 -24.39 -2.30 -21.88
C PRO A 179 -25.22 -3.23 -22.78
N PRO A 180 -25.18 -3.07 -24.11
CA PRO A 180 -25.85 -4.02 -24.99
C PRO A 180 -25.39 -5.41 -24.55
N PRO A 181 -26.31 -6.40 -24.45
CA PRO A 181 -25.94 -7.74 -24.01
C PRO A 181 -24.71 -8.13 -24.82
N GLN A 182 -23.58 -8.29 -24.13
CA GLN A 182 -22.41 -8.83 -24.78
C GLN A 182 -22.83 -10.22 -25.19
N THR A 183 -23.04 -10.41 -26.50
CA THR A 183 -23.14 -11.72 -27.08
C THR A 183 -21.76 -12.34 -26.89
N VAL A 184 -21.55 -12.96 -25.73
CA VAL A 184 -20.51 -13.95 -25.58
C VAL A 184 -20.94 -15.05 -26.55
N THR A 185 -20.33 -15.06 -27.73
CA THR A 185 -20.31 -16.24 -28.57
C THR A 185 -19.59 -17.31 -27.76
N LEU A 186 -20.38 -18.06 -26.98
CA LEU A 186 -19.95 -19.35 -26.45
C LEU A 186 -19.59 -20.17 -27.68
N SER A 187 -18.29 -20.30 -27.97
CA SER A 187 -17.83 -21.45 -28.73
C SER A 187 -18.39 -22.68 -28.04
N PRO A 188 -19.03 -23.62 -28.77
CA PRO A 188 -19.60 -24.79 -28.14
C PRO A 188 -18.49 -25.53 -27.37
N LEU A 189 -18.72 -25.70 -26.08
CA LEU A 189 -17.91 -26.55 -25.21
C LEU A 189 -17.76 -27.95 -25.86
N PRO A 190 -16.58 -28.57 -25.86
CA PRO A 190 -16.49 -29.99 -26.15
C PRO A 190 -17.34 -30.74 -25.11
N GLN A 191 -18.33 -31.49 -25.59
CA GLN A 191 -19.19 -32.28 -24.73
C GLN A 191 -18.35 -33.28 -23.94
N THR A 192 -18.30 -33.12 -22.63
CA THR A 192 -17.74 -34.13 -21.73
C THR A 192 -18.84 -35.13 -21.44
N VAL A 193 -18.77 -36.32 -22.04
CA VAL A 193 -19.64 -37.45 -21.73
C VAL A 193 -19.35 -37.90 -20.30
N THR A 194 -20.28 -37.67 -19.38
CA THR A 194 -20.20 -38.23 -18.03
C THR A 194 -20.80 -39.63 -18.05
N MET A 195 -19.95 -40.65 -17.98
CA MET A 195 -20.37 -42.03 -17.72
C MET A 195 -20.88 -42.13 -16.28
N VAL A 196 -22.15 -42.48 -16.11
CA VAL A 196 -22.76 -42.76 -14.80
C VAL A 196 -22.35 -44.17 -14.37
N PRO A 197 -21.66 -44.37 -13.23
CA PRO A 197 -21.45 -45.70 -12.67
C PRO A 197 -22.77 -46.29 -12.12
N PRO A 198 -23.01 -47.60 -12.26
CA PRO A 198 -24.21 -48.23 -11.70
C PRO A 198 -24.21 -48.20 -10.16
N PRO A 199 -25.40 -48.19 -9.53
CA PRO A 199 -25.55 -48.11 -8.08
C PRO A 199 -24.97 -49.36 -7.37
N PRO A 200 -24.42 -49.21 -6.14
CA PRO A 200 -23.95 -50.34 -5.35
C PRO A 200 -25.10 -51.28 -4.98
N GLN A 201 -24.87 -52.59 -5.13
CA GLN A 201 -25.78 -53.64 -4.69
C GLN A 201 -25.70 -53.84 -3.17
N ASP A 202 -26.84 -54.09 -2.55
CA ASP A 202 -26.98 -54.49 -1.15
C ASP A 202 -26.15 -55.75 -0.85
N GLN A 203 -25.30 -55.68 0.18
CA GLN A 203 -24.74 -56.87 0.84
C GLN A 203 -24.96 -56.79 2.37
N PRO A 204 -25.21 -57.93 3.03
CA PRO A 204 -25.76 -57.97 4.39
C PRO A 204 -24.69 -57.94 5.48
N ALA A 205 -25.12 -57.52 6.69
CA ALA A 205 -24.28 -57.35 7.89
C ALA A 205 -23.62 -58.65 8.40
N PRO A 206 -22.44 -58.53 9.03
CA PRO A 206 -22.24 -59.21 10.32
C PRO A 206 -21.32 -58.49 11.33
N GLY A 207 -21.76 -58.47 12.59
CA GLY A 207 -21.02 -58.99 13.76
C GLY A 207 -20.04 -58.08 14.54
N PRO A 208 -19.89 -58.26 15.87
CA PRO A 208 -19.48 -57.19 16.78
C PRO A 208 -18.12 -57.44 17.46
N PHE A 209 -17.14 -56.52 17.40
CA PHE A 209 -16.04 -56.48 18.37
C PHE A 209 -15.40 -55.10 18.50
N GLY A 210 -15.28 -54.60 19.74
CA GLY A 210 -14.22 -53.69 20.17
C GLY A 210 -14.61 -52.23 20.40
N ALA A 211 -15.12 -51.91 21.60
CA ALA A 211 -15.28 -50.53 22.08
C ALA A 211 -13.93 -49.93 22.58
N PRO A 212 -13.69 -48.61 22.42
CA PRO A 212 -12.70 -47.88 23.22
C PRO A 212 -13.32 -47.26 24.50
N PRO A 213 -12.50 -46.94 25.53
CA PRO A 213 -12.93 -46.69 26.91
C PRO A 213 -13.47 -45.26 27.19
N PRO A 214 -14.19 -45.05 28.31
CA PRO A 214 -14.93 -43.82 28.59
C PRO A 214 -14.11 -42.71 29.28
N ALA A 215 -14.54 -41.47 29.06
CA ALA A 215 -14.05 -40.25 29.74
C ALA A 215 -14.62 -40.12 31.18
N PRO A 216 -13.95 -39.39 32.10
CA PRO A 216 -14.33 -39.29 33.51
C PRO A 216 -15.56 -38.39 33.76
N PRO A 217 -16.27 -38.57 34.89
CA PRO A 217 -17.58 -37.95 35.13
C PRO A 217 -17.52 -36.50 35.62
N ALA A 218 -18.50 -35.70 35.18
CA ALA A 218 -18.79 -34.35 35.65
C ALA A 218 -19.59 -34.34 36.98
N ALA A 219 -19.43 -33.26 37.75
CA ALA A 219 -20.16 -32.97 38.99
C ALA A 219 -21.55 -32.30 38.71
N PRO A 220 -22.52 -32.36 39.66
CA PRO A 220 -23.95 -32.10 39.40
C PRO A 220 -24.42 -30.63 39.61
N PRO A 221 -25.65 -30.27 39.18
CA PRO A 221 -26.14 -28.89 38.98
C PRO A 221 -27.01 -28.39 40.15
N PRO A 222 -27.46 -27.11 40.17
CA PRO A 222 -28.76 -26.69 39.57
C PRO A 222 -28.71 -25.26 38.96
N GLY A 223 -29.66 -24.73 38.18
CA GLY A 223 -31.11 -24.90 38.14
C GLY A 223 -31.76 -24.13 36.97
N ASN A 224 -33.07 -24.31 36.83
CA ASN A 224 -33.86 -24.21 35.60
C ASN A 224 -34.28 -22.80 35.16
N GLY A 225 -34.24 -22.57 33.84
CA GLY A 225 -35.06 -21.58 33.12
C GLY A 225 -35.42 -22.12 31.73
N PRO A 226 -36.68 -22.00 31.26
CA PRO A 226 -37.17 -22.71 30.06
C PRO A 226 -36.69 -22.08 28.74
N PRO A 227 -36.46 -22.89 27.68
CA PRO A 227 -36.04 -22.38 26.38
C PRO A 227 -37.25 -21.91 25.53
N PRO A 228 -37.13 -20.82 24.74
CA PRO A 228 -38.04 -20.54 23.64
C PRO A 228 -37.73 -21.46 22.43
N GLY A 229 -38.80 -21.83 21.72
CA GLY A 229 -38.80 -22.80 20.63
C GLY A 229 -38.09 -22.38 19.33
N PRO A 230 -38.08 -23.26 18.32
CA PRO A 230 -37.26 -23.13 17.12
C PRO A 230 -37.74 -22.01 16.21
N ALA A 231 -36.83 -21.09 15.87
CA ALA A 231 -37.06 -20.05 14.89
C ALA A 231 -37.27 -20.66 13.50
N GLN A 232 -38.39 -20.29 12.90
CA GLN A 232 -38.70 -20.46 11.48
C GLN A 232 -37.62 -19.83 10.60
N ALA A 233 -37.25 -20.55 9.54
CA ALA A 233 -36.59 -19.97 8.39
C ALA A 233 -37.50 -18.93 7.71
N PRO A 234 -36.98 -17.77 7.28
CA PRO A 234 -37.58 -17.02 6.19
C PRO A 234 -36.83 -17.34 4.89
N ALA A 235 -37.60 -17.88 3.96
CA ALA A 235 -37.37 -17.76 2.54
C ALA A 235 -37.47 -16.29 2.09
N GLY A 236 -36.83 -15.97 0.97
CA GLY A 236 -37.25 -14.86 0.11
C GLY A 236 -36.21 -13.77 -0.10
N ASN A 237 -35.56 -13.84 -1.26
CA ASN A 237 -34.80 -12.77 -1.88
C ASN A 237 -35.53 -11.42 -1.82
N HIS A 238 -34.86 -10.41 -1.26
CA HIS A 238 -34.90 -9.06 -1.80
C HIS A 238 -33.48 -8.53 -1.87
N GLY A 239 -33.02 -8.24 -3.09
CA GLY A 239 -31.72 -7.66 -3.36
C GLY A 239 -31.63 -6.26 -2.76
N GLY A 240 -31.02 -6.17 -1.59
CA GLY A 240 -30.46 -4.94 -1.06
C GLY A 240 -28.95 -5.09 -1.09
N GLY A 241 -28.29 -4.41 -2.02
CA GLY A 241 -26.83 -4.33 -2.03
C GLY A 241 -26.37 -3.60 -0.79
N THR A 242 -25.85 -4.32 0.19
CA THR A 242 -25.13 -3.76 1.33
C THR A 242 -23.86 -3.12 0.76
N VAL A 243 -23.82 -1.78 0.71
CA VAL A 243 -22.59 -1.04 0.42
C VAL A 243 -21.75 -1.11 1.69
N THR A 244 -20.86 -2.10 1.76
CA THR A 244 -19.80 -2.10 2.76
C THR A 244 -18.86 -0.94 2.43
N ILE A 245 -18.84 0.11 3.26
CA ILE A 245 -17.92 1.25 3.13
C ILE A 245 -16.50 0.75 3.48
N PRO A 246 -15.54 0.64 2.55
CA PRO A 246 -14.33 -0.18 2.77
C PRO A 246 -13.15 0.48 3.50
N SER A 247 -13.25 1.69 4.07
CA SER A 247 -12.02 2.49 4.32
C SER A 247 -11.73 2.96 5.75
N TYR A 248 -12.63 2.76 6.72
CA TYR A 248 -12.37 3.26 8.08
C TYR A 248 -12.45 2.14 9.11
N SER A 249 -11.31 1.84 9.75
CA SER A 249 -11.28 1.01 10.95
C SER A 249 -10.30 1.61 11.94
N GLY A 250 -10.87 2.21 12.95
CA GLY A 250 -10.35 2.15 14.30
C GLY A 250 -10.93 3.27 15.16
N GLY A 251 -12.22 3.19 15.37
CA GLY A 251 -12.79 3.46 16.67
C GLY A 251 -13.62 2.23 16.99
N GLY A 252 -13.67 1.81 18.25
CA GLY A 252 -14.80 0.99 18.67
C GLY A 252 -16.08 1.73 18.28
N HIS A 253 -17.10 1.03 17.79
CA HIS A 253 -18.42 1.64 17.57
C HIS A 253 -18.82 2.37 18.85
N VAL A 254 -19.06 3.67 18.77
CA VAL A 254 -19.31 4.47 19.98
C VAL A 254 -20.81 4.64 20.20
N VAL A 255 -21.59 4.88 19.14
CA VAL A 255 -23.02 5.20 19.25
C VAL A 255 -23.78 4.82 17.97
N GLY A 256 -24.95 4.19 18.11
CA GLY A 256 -25.95 4.10 17.04
C GLY A 256 -26.77 5.38 16.98
N VAL A 257 -26.90 5.98 15.81
CA VAL A 257 -27.59 7.25 15.64
C VAL A 257 -28.95 7.02 14.99
N ASP A 258 -30.02 7.11 15.80
CA ASP A 258 -31.39 7.07 15.31
C ASP A 258 -31.72 8.39 14.61
N TYR A 259 -31.72 8.44 13.28
CA TYR A 259 -32.29 9.57 12.54
C TYR A 259 -33.43 9.11 11.61
N PRO A 260 -34.70 9.34 11.97
CA PRO A 260 -35.66 9.85 11.01
C PRO A 260 -35.39 11.35 10.84
N ARG A 261 -34.90 11.74 9.65
CA ARG A 261 -34.59 13.12 9.24
C ARG A 261 -35.59 14.16 9.80
N PRO A 262 -35.21 15.03 10.74
CA PRO A 262 -36.05 16.16 11.15
C PRO A 262 -35.68 17.43 10.38
N LEU A 263 -36.70 18.21 10.02
CA LEU A 263 -36.56 19.65 9.75
C LEU A 263 -36.10 20.34 11.05
N ASP A 264 -35.14 21.26 10.94
CA ASP A 264 -34.43 22.01 11.98
C ASP A 264 -34.98 21.95 13.44
N PRO A 265 -34.16 21.59 14.44
CA PRO A 265 -34.59 21.63 15.84
C PRO A 265 -34.64 23.08 16.39
N PRO A 266 -35.53 23.39 17.34
CA PRO A 266 -35.57 24.69 18.01
C PRO A 266 -34.36 24.92 18.93
N PRO A 267 -33.94 26.17 19.19
CA PRO A 267 -32.74 26.45 19.98
C PRO A 267 -32.88 25.99 21.43
N GLY A 268 -31.88 25.27 21.93
CA GLY A 268 -31.76 24.91 23.35
C GLY A 268 -31.29 26.09 24.23
N PRO A 269 -31.44 25.98 25.56
CA PRO A 269 -31.02 27.02 26.50
C PRO A 269 -29.48 27.19 26.51
N PRO A 270 -28.98 28.41 26.75
CA PRO A 270 -27.55 28.69 26.69
C PRO A 270 -26.76 27.96 27.81
N PRO A 271 -25.56 27.44 27.52
CA PRO A 271 -24.71 26.79 28.52
C PRO A 271 -24.18 27.78 29.56
N PRO A 272 -23.81 27.31 30.77
CA PRO A 272 -23.25 28.16 31.81
C PRO A 272 -21.89 28.76 31.39
N PRO A 273 -21.51 29.94 31.93
CA PRO A 273 -20.28 30.63 31.50
C PRO A 273 -19.02 29.84 31.85
N ALA A 274 -18.12 29.69 30.89
CA ALA A 274 -16.81 29.09 31.10
C ALA A 274 -15.90 29.98 31.98
N PRO A 275 -15.00 29.38 32.79
CA PRO A 275 -14.01 30.14 33.55
C PRO A 275 -13.06 30.93 32.60
N PRO A 276 -12.63 32.14 32.99
CA PRO A 276 -11.96 33.05 32.08
C PRO A 276 -10.45 32.78 32.02
N SER A 277 -9.97 31.97 31.08
CA SER A 277 -8.60 32.06 30.51
C SER A 277 -8.21 31.05 29.41
N ALA A 278 -9.09 30.17 28.93
CA ALA A 278 -8.76 29.25 27.83
C ALA A 278 -9.55 29.62 26.55
N GLY A 279 -8.95 29.44 25.38
CA GLY A 279 -9.66 29.57 24.10
C GLY A 279 -10.87 28.62 24.00
N PRO A 280 -11.65 28.67 22.90
CA PRO A 280 -12.86 27.86 22.77
C PRO A 280 -12.60 26.34 22.72
N ASP A 281 -11.36 25.93 22.43
CA ASP A 281 -10.87 24.54 22.48
C ASP A 281 -9.34 24.51 22.72
N ALA A 282 -8.80 23.33 23.03
CA ALA A 282 -7.39 23.06 23.25
C ALA A 282 -6.68 22.43 22.03
N PHE A 283 -7.40 22.21 20.93
CA PHE A 283 -6.82 21.60 19.73
C PHE A 283 -5.85 22.59 19.05
N SER A 284 -4.79 22.07 18.46
CA SER A 284 -3.89 22.79 17.55
C SER A 284 -3.15 21.75 16.72
N GLY A 285 -2.83 22.09 15.47
CA GLY A 285 -1.90 21.30 14.67
C GLY A 285 -0.52 21.28 15.29
N VAL A 286 0.27 20.26 14.94
CA VAL A 286 1.63 20.05 15.45
C VAL A 286 2.57 21.20 15.08
N ALA A 287 2.46 21.74 13.87
CA ALA A 287 3.24 22.85 13.34
C ALA A 287 2.29 23.96 12.84
N PRO A 288 1.67 24.71 13.75
CA PRO A 288 0.54 25.60 13.45
C PRO A 288 0.92 26.86 12.65
N ASP A 289 2.22 27.15 12.48
CA ASP A 289 2.71 28.32 11.75
C ASP A 289 3.21 27.97 10.33
N VAL A 290 2.96 26.74 9.84
CA VAL A 290 3.31 26.30 8.49
C VAL A 290 2.34 26.85 7.43
N ASP A 291 2.80 26.89 6.19
CA ASP A 291 1.93 27.05 5.03
C ASP A 291 1.53 25.66 4.50
N LEU A 292 0.23 25.43 4.30
CA LEU A 292 -0.30 24.14 3.85
C LEU A 292 -0.62 24.20 2.35
N ILE A 293 -0.08 23.28 1.55
CA ILE A 293 -0.44 23.11 0.13
C ILE A 293 -1.40 21.94 0.02
N ALA A 294 -2.64 22.18 -0.40
CA ALA A 294 -3.67 21.14 -0.53
C ALA A 294 -3.67 20.53 -1.93
N ILE A 295 -3.33 19.25 -2.04
CA ILE A 295 -3.36 18.50 -3.30
C ILE A 295 -4.35 17.36 -3.16
N ARG A 296 -5.48 17.44 -3.86
CA ARG A 296 -6.44 16.34 -3.90
C ARG A 296 -5.96 15.29 -4.90
N GLN A 297 -5.52 14.14 -4.42
CA GLN A 297 -5.02 13.06 -5.27
C GLN A 297 -5.92 11.81 -5.27
N SER A 298 -6.71 11.62 -4.22
CA SER A 298 -7.66 10.50 -4.14
C SER A 298 -9.00 10.94 -3.56
N SER A 299 -10.00 10.08 -3.73
CA SER A 299 -11.31 10.20 -3.10
C SER A 299 -12.04 8.87 -3.22
N GLN A 300 -12.80 8.49 -2.21
CA GLN A 300 -13.73 7.36 -2.26
C GLN A 300 -15.09 7.78 -2.81
N ALA A 301 -15.44 9.06 -2.66
CA ALA A 301 -16.70 9.60 -3.17
C ALA A 301 -16.76 9.71 -4.70
N PHE A 302 -15.61 9.67 -5.37
CA PHE A 302 -15.51 9.82 -6.82
C PHE A 302 -14.89 8.57 -7.46
N GLY A 303 -15.35 8.25 -8.66
CA GLY A 303 -14.78 7.17 -9.47
C GLY A 303 -14.94 7.47 -10.96
N LEU A 304 -14.49 6.56 -11.81
CA LEU A 304 -14.57 6.77 -13.25
C LEU A 304 -16.00 6.98 -13.73
N LYS A 305 -16.15 7.91 -14.67
CA LYS A 305 -17.44 8.18 -15.32
C LYS A 305 -17.89 6.97 -16.13
N ASP A 306 -16.98 6.47 -16.96
CA ASP A 306 -17.14 5.32 -17.84
C ASP A 306 -16.36 4.11 -17.30
N ALA A 307 -16.91 2.91 -17.46
CA ALA A 307 -16.18 1.69 -17.10
C ALA A 307 -14.93 1.53 -17.97
N TYR A 308 -13.90 0.89 -17.44
CA TYR A 308 -12.72 0.51 -18.23
C TYR A 308 -13.15 -0.35 -19.43
N THR A 309 -12.81 0.08 -20.65
CA THR A 309 -13.24 -0.55 -21.91
C THR A 309 -12.20 -1.48 -22.54
N GLY A 310 -11.06 -1.70 -21.86
CA GLY A 310 -9.97 -2.58 -22.32
C GLY A 310 -10.01 -3.98 -21.72
N ASP A 311 -9.14 -4.86 -22.21
CA ASP A 311 -8.98 -6.25 -21.75
C ASP A 311 -8.29 -6.37 -20.38
N GLU A 312 -7.78 -5.26 -19.82
CA GLU A 312 -7.11 -5.23 -18.52
C GLU A 312 -8.12 -5.21 -17.37
N ASP A 313 -7.84 -5.98 -16.32
CA ASP A 313 -8.65 -6.02 -15.11
C ASP A 313 -8.83 -4.61 -14.50
N PRO A 314 -10.08 -4.16 -14.25
CA PRO A 314 -10.39 -2.85 -13.67
C PRO A 314 -9.63 -2.52 -12.39
N GLN A 315 -9.34 -3.51 -11.54
CA GLN A 315 -8.63 -3.27 -10.28
C GLN A 315 -7.16 -2.97 -10.52
N THR A 316 -6.54 -3.67 -11.47
CA THR A 316 -5.17 -3.44 -11.91
C THR A 316 -5.02 -2.07 -12.56
N ARG A 317 -5.99 -1.68 -13.41
CA ARG A 317 -6.05 -0.34 -14.01
C ARG A 317 -6.13 0.78 -12.96
N ALA A 318 -7.02 0.66 -11.99
CA ALA A 318 -7.18 1.66 -10.93
C ALA A 318 -5.88 1.85 -10.12
N LYS A 319 -5.14 0.77 -9.86
CA LYS A 319 -3.83 0.84 -9.19
C LYS A 319 -2.79 1.56 -10.03
N ILE A 320 -2.73 1.29 -11.34
CA ILE A 320 -1.84 1.98 -12.27
C ILE A 320 -2.15 3.47 -12.27
N ASP A 321 -3.42 3.83 -12.42
CA ASP A 321 -3.88 5.21 -12.47
C ASP A 321 -3.54 5.94 -11.15
N GLY A 322 -3.78 5.30 -10.00
CA GLY A 322 -3.42 5.83 -8.67
C GLY A 322 -1.92 6.05 -8.48
N VAL A 323 -1.09 5.08 -8.86
CA VAL A 323 0.38 5.20 -8.81
C VAL A 323 0.87 6.34 -9.73
N GLN A 324 0.28 6.49 -10.90
CA GLN A 324 0.65 7.55 -11.85
C GLN A 324 0.24 8.95 -11.38
N THR A 325 -0.97 9.12 -10.85
CA THR A 325 -1.41 10.42 -10.29
C THR A 325 -0.62 10.76 -9.04
N MET A 326 -0.30 9.79 -8.19
CA MET A 326 0.57 9.99 -7.03
C MET A 326 1.97 10.45 -7.44
N ALA A 327 2.59 9.82 -8.45
CA ALA A 327 3.89 10.25 -8.97
C ALA A 327 3.86 11.71 -9.48
N ARG A 328 2.82 12.09 -10.24
CA ARG A 328 2.64 13.46 -10.71
C ARG A 328 2.41 14.44 -9.55
N ALA A 329 1.59 14.08 -8.57
CA ALA A 329 1.31 14.91 -7.39
C ALA A 329 2.56 15.16 -6.55
N ILE A 330 3.45 14.17 -6.39
CA ILE A 330 4.74 14.32 -5.69
C ILE A 330 5.65 15.31 -6.43
N VAL A 331 5.78 15.17 -7.76
CA VAL A 331 6.57 16.12 -8.57
C VAL A 331 5.98 17.53 -8.47
N HIS A 332 4.65 17.66 -8.56
CA HIS A 332 3.95 18.93 -8.46
C HIS A 332 4.19 19.61 -7.11
N ALA A 333 3.97 18.88 -6.00
CA ALA A 333 4.25 19.36 -4.65
C ALA A 333 5.69 19.87 -4.50
N ALA A 334 6.65 19.11 -4.99
CA ALA A 334 8.06 19.48 -4.92
C ALA A 334 8.38 20.72 -5.79
N ASN A 335 7.72 20.88 -6.93
CA ASN A 335 7.85 22.07 -7.78
C ASN A 335 7.16 23.31 -7.22
N MET A 336 6.11 23.15 -6.43
CA MET A 336 5.50 24.22 -5.64
C MET A 336 6.37 24.67 -4.45
N GLY A 337 7.51 24.00 -4.22
CA GLY A 337 8.46 24.32 -3.16
C GLY A 337 8.06 23.76 -1.79
N ALA A 338 7.27 22.68 -1.76
CA ALA A 338 7.02 21.94 -0.52
C ALA A 338 8.33 21.44 0.07
N GLN A 339 8.55 21.74 1.36
CA GLN A 339 9.72 21.30 2.10
C GLN A 339 9.44 19.99 2.86
N VAL A 340 8.17 19.71 3.13
CA VAL A 340 7.64 18.44 3.62
C VAL A 340 6.46 18.04 2.74
N ILE A 341 6.37 16.77 2.36
CA ILE A 341 5.27 16.20 1.58
C ILE A 341 4.66 15.06 2.39
N ASN A 342 3.45 15.28 2.89
CA ASN A 342 2.64 14.26 3.56
C ASN A 342 1.82 13.48 2.53
N ILE A 343 1.91 12.15 2.58
CA ILE A 343 1.16 11.23 1.71
C ILE A 343 0.39 10.25 2.59
N SER A 344 -0.91 10.49 2.73
CA SER A 344 -1.75 9.68 3.61
C SER A 344 -2.43 8.51 2.91
N ASP A 345 -2.63 8.63 1.60
CA ASP A 345 -3.23 7.56 0.80
C ASP A 345 -2.16 6.69 0.17
N VAL A 346 -2.32 5.38 0.31
CA VAL A 346 -1.33 4.38 -0.09
C VAL A 346 -1.98 3.33 -0.95
N THR A 347 -1.23 2.84 -1.93
CA THR A 347 -1.68 1.71 -2.76
C THR A 347 -1.02 0.43 -2.28
N CYS A 348 -1.84 -0.55 -1.87
CA CYS A 348 -1.37 -1.88 -1.51
C CYS A 348 -1.43 -2.84 -2.69
N MET A 349 -0.37 -3.65 -2.84
CA MET A 349 -0.24 -4.63 -3.92
C MET A 349 0.31 -5.95 -3.39
N SER A 350 -0.08 -7.05 -4.02
CA SER A 350 0.56 -8.34 -3.78
C SER A 350 2.00 -8.29 -4.27
N ALA A 351 2.91 -8.84 -3.48
CA ALA A 351 4.31 -9.09 -3.85
C ALA A 351 4.45 -9.85 -5.20
N ARG A 352 3.43 -10.62 -5.58
CA ARG A 352 3.40 -11.40 -6.83
C ARG A 352 2.88 -10.63 -8.04
N ASN A 353 2.27 -9.46 -7.83
CA ASN A 353 1.67 -8.65 -8.89
C ASN A 353 1.83 -7.16 -8.58
N ILE A 354 3.06 -6.67 -8.74
CA ILE A 354 3.43 -5.27 -8.54
C ILE A 354 3.32 -4.55 -9.87
N VAL A 355 2.54 -3.46 -9.92
CA VAL A 355 2.43 -2.62 -11.12
C VAL A 355 3.73 -1.85 -11.38
N ASP A 356 3.96 -1.36 -12.59
CA ASP A 356 5.14 -0.53 -12.90
C ASP A 356 5.13 0.74 -12.05
N GLN A 357 6.20 0.94 -11.27
CA GLN A 357 6.38 2.07 -10.37
C GLN A 357 7.62 2.90 -10.70
N ARG A 358 8.21 2.75 -11.90
CA ARG A 358 9.41 3.53 -12.28
C ARG A 358 9.19 5.03 -12.15
N ALA A 359 8.05 5.54 -12.64
CA ALA A 359 7.72 6.96 -12.55
C ALA A 359 7.54 7.43 -11.10
N LEU A 360 6.92 6.61 -10.24
CA LEU A 360 6.75 6.92 -8.82
C LEU A 360 8.10 6.94 -8.09
N GLY A 361 8.95 5.94 -8.32
CA GLY A 361 10.29 5.92 -7.76
C GLY A 361 11.13 7.12 -8.20
N ALA A 362 11.05 7.51 -9.47
CA ALA A 362 11.71 8.69 -9.99
C ALA A 362 11.19 9.99 -9.34
N ALA A 363 9.87 10.12 -9.19
CA ALA A 363 9.22 11.26 -8.53
C ALA A 363 9.65 11.40 -7.06
N VAL A 364 9.67 10.28 -6.32
CA VAL A 364 10.11 10.22 -4.93
C VAL A 364 11.57 10.66 -4.79
N ARG A 365 12.47 10.12 -5.63
CA ARG A 365 13.89 10.53 -5.64
C ARG A 365 14.06 11.99 -6.04
N TYR A 366 13.32 12.47 -7.04
CA TYR A 366 13.34 13.86 -7.47
C TYR A 366 12.96 14.81 -6.33
N ALA A 367 11.83 14.54 -5.65
CA ALA A 367 11.38 15.34 -4.53
C ALA A 367 12.39 15.30 -3.35
N ALA A 368 12.85 14.11 -2.97
CA ALA A 368 13.75 13.96 -1.81
C ALA A 368 15.16 14.49 -2.05
N VAL A 369 15.74 14.26 -3.23
CA VAL A 369 17.16 14.54 -3.51
C VAL A 369 17.35 15.86 -4.27
N ASP A 370 16.56 16.09 -5.32
CA ASP A 370 16.76 17.23 -6.21
C ASP A 370 16.02 18.48 -5.69
N LYS A 371 14.88 18.29 -5.02
CA LYS A 371 14.07 19.36 -4.41
C LYS A 371 14.22 19.48 -2.89
N ASN A 372 14.96 18.55 -2.28
CA ASN A 372 15.24 18.54 -0.84
C ASN A 372 13.97 18.56 0.04
N ALA A 373 12.92 17.85 -0.38
CA ALA A 373 11.66 17.71 0.35
C ALA A 373 11.65 16.44 1.20
N VAL A 374 11.25 16.54 2.47
CA VAL A 374 11.03 15.37 3.34
C VAL A 374 9.71 14.73 2.94
N ILE A 375 9.74 13.47 2.50
CA ILE A 375 8.51 12.74 2.16
C ILE A 375 8.14 11.85 3.34
N VAL A 376 6.93 12.04 3.86
CA VAL A 376 6.38 11.26 4.97
C VAL A 376 5.14 10.53 4.46
N ALA A 377 5.10 9.21 4.62
CA ALA A 377 3.99 8.41 4.12
C ALA A 377 3.44 7.46 5.18
N ALA A 378 2.14 7.20 5.12
CA ALA A 378 1.47 6.22 5.97
C ALA A 378 2.01 4.79 5.73
N ALA A 379 2.11 3.95 6.76
CA ALA A 379 2.49 2.54 6.59
C ALA A 379 1.40 1.70 5.90
N GLY A 380 0.16 2.19 5.87
CA GLY A 380 -1.01 1.48 5.38
C GLY A 380 -1.72 0.71 6.49
N ASP A 381 -3.01 0.45 6.29
CA ASP A 381 -3.88 -0.14 7.29
C ASP A 381 -4.48 -1.45 6.76
N THR A 382 -4.54 -2.52 7.57
CA THR A 382 -4.92 -3.88 7.12
C THR A 382 -6.40 -4.03 6.75
N ASN A 383 -7.22 -3.05 7.10
CA ASN A 383 -8.62 -2.95 6.71
C ASN A 383 -8.81 -2.32 5.32
N LYS A 384 -7.79 -1.63 4.78
CA LYS A 384 -7.85 -1.04 3.45
C LYS A 384 -7.75 -2.15 2.39
N LYS A 385 -8.36 -1.88 1.24
CA LYS A 385 -8.38 -2.80 0.11
C LYS A 385 -6.96 -3.24 -0.27
N ASP A 386 -6.79 -4.56 -0.42
CA ASP A 386 -5.52 -5.22 -0.78
C ASP A 386 -4.36 -5.09 0.23
N CYS A 387 -4.56 -4.38 1.34
CA CYS A 387 -3.56 -4.23 2.39
C CYS A 387 -3.66 -5.43 3.35
N LYS A 388 -2.80 -6.43 3.16
CA LYS A 388 -2.66 -7.56 4.09
C LYS A 388 -1.43 -7.34 4.97
N GLN A 389 -1.48 -7.90 6.18
CA GLN A 389 -0.37 -7.87 7.11
C GLN A 389 0.81 -8.69 6.54
N ASN A 390 2.03 -8.14 6.61
CA ASN A 390 3.24 -8.89 6.28
C ASN A 390 3.66 -9.78 7.47
N PRO A 391 4.40 -10.87 7.20
CA PRO A 391 4.99 -11.67 8.27
C PRO A 391 5.90 -10.80 9.17
N PRO A 392 5.94 -11.09 10.48
CA PRO A 392 6.88 -10.44 11.38
C PRO A 392 8.32 -10.82 11.02
N HIS A 393 9.29 -10.21 11.71
CA HIS A 393 10.70 -10.55 11.56
C HIS A 393 10.95 -12.06 11.76
N ASP A 394 11.78 -12.66 10.88
CA ASP A 394 12.21 -14.06 10.97
C ASP A 394 13.59 -14.15 11.66
N PRO A 395 13.67 -14.63 12.92
CA PRO A 395 14.93 -14.73 13.64
C PRO A 395 15.89 -15.80 13.07
N LEU A 396 15.42 -16.67 12.18
CA LEU A 396 16.24 -17.68 11.52
C LEU A 396 17.01 -17.13 10.30
N GLN A 397 16.74 -15.88 9.89
CA GLN A 397 17.39 -15.23 8.76
C GLN A 397 18.17 -13.97 9.19
N PRO A 398 19.33 -14.12 9.85
CA PRO A 398 20.09 -12.99 10.40
C PRO A 398 20.62 -12.01 9.31
N ASN A 399 20.76 -12.48 8.07
CA ASN A 399 21.21 -11.65 6.94
C ASN A 399 20.07 -10.83 6.32
N ASP A 400 18.81 -11.07 6.72
CA ASP A 400 17.63 -10.29 6.33
C ASP A 400 16.92 -9.77 7.60
N PRO A 401 17.55 -8.87 8.38
CA PRO A 401 17.04 -8.46 9.69
C PRO A 401 15.69 -7.74 9.62
N ARG A 402 15.29 -7.24 8.44
CA ARG A 402 13.99 -6.60 8.21
C ARG A 402 13.00 -7.51 7.49
N ASN A 403 13.38 -8.74 7.14
CA ASN A 403 12.53 -9.74 6.50
C ASN A 403 11.95 -9.30 5.14
N TRP A 404 12.77 -8.66 4.29
CA TRP A 404 12.41 -8.27 2.92
C TRP A 404 11.98 -9.46 2.06
N SER A 405 12.67 -10.59 2.21
CA SER A 405 12.42 -11.81 1.45
C SER A 405 11.03 -12.41 1.67
N SER A 406 10.39 -12.13 2.80
CA SER A 406 9.06 -12.64 3.16
C SER A 406 7.93 -11.63 2.95
N VAL A 407 8.19 -10.48 2.31
CA VAL A 407 7.14 -9.49 2.01
C VAL A 407 6.08 -10.12 1.11
N THR A 408 4.82 -10.02 1.53
CA THR A 408 3.65 -10.49 0.77
C THR A 408 2.79 -9.36 0.24
N THR A 409 2.79 -8.21 0.92
CA THR A 409 2.05 -7.01 0.57
C THR A 409 3.00 -5.82 0.51
N VAL A 410 3.19 -5.28 -0.68
CA VAL A 410 3.92 -4.03 -0.92
C VAL A 410 2.99 -2.86 -0.69
N VAL A 411 3.44 -1.86 0.06
CA VAL A 411 2.74 -0.59 0.26
C VAL A 411 3.53 0.52 -0.42
N THR A 412 2.90 1.25 -1.33
CA THR A 412 3.54 2.35 -2.06
C THR A 412 2.88 3.70 -1.73
N PRO A 413 3.64 4.78 -1.51
CA PRO A 413 5.09 4.93 -1.76
C PRO A 413 6.01 4.45 -0.62
N SER A 414 5.45 3.86 0.44
CA SER A 414 6.14 3.53 1.68
C SER A 414 7.36 2.62 1.51
N TRP A 415 7.32 1.65 0.61
CA TRP A 415 8.45 0.75 0.35
C TRP A 415 9.71 1.42 -0.25
N PHE A 416 9.64 2.69 -0.70
CA PHE A 416 10.79 3.49 -1.12
C PHE A 416 11.55 4.09 0.08
N SER A 417 11.86 3.25 1.07
CA SER A 417 12.34 3.64 2.41
C SER A 417 13.64 4.45 2.47
N ASP A 418 14.45 4.43 1.41
CA ASP A 418 15.64 5.30 1.32
C ASP A 418 15.27 6.79 1.17
N TYR A 419 14.08 7.08 0.65
CA TYR A 419 13.63 8.43 0.32
C TYR A 419 12.37 8.85 1.10
N VAL A 420 11.58 7.87 1.54
CA VAL A 420 10.29 8.08 2.21
C VAL A 420 10.40 7.63 3.66
N LEU A 421 10.07 8.53 4.60
CA LEU A 421 9.89 8.17 5.99
C LEU A 421 8.50 7.56 6.19
N THR A 422 8.42 6.24 6.23
CA THR A 422 7.16 5.54 6.51
C THR A 422 6.83 5.53 8.00
N VAL A 423 5.57 5.87 8.30
CA VAL A 423 5.07 6.03 9.66
C VAL A 423 4.03 4.95 9.99
N GLY A 424 4.38 4.09 10.95
CA GLY A 424 3.43 3.16 11.58
C GLY A 424 2.56 3.84 12.63
N ALA A 425 1.47 3.18 13.02
CA ALA A 425 0.53 3.72 14.00
C ALA A 425 0.65 3.04 15.37
N VAL A 426 0.60 3.85 16.42
CA VAL A 426 0.44 3.41 17.82
C VAL A 426 -0.84 3.96 18.44
N ASP A 427 -1.31 3.35 19.51
CA ASP A 427 -2.37 3.91 20.35
C ASP A 427 -1.84 4.97 21.34
N GLU A 428 -2.73 5.50 22.17
CA GLU A 428 -2.44 6.51 23.21
C GLU A 428 -1.46 6.02 24.28
N ASP A 429 -1.30 4.70 24.45
CA ASP A 429 -0.35 4.08 25.38
C ASP A 429 1.02 3.81 24.70
N GLY A 430 1.15 4.13 23.41
CA GLY A 430 2.34 3.85 22.61
C GLY A 430 2.47 2.39 22.16
N ARG A 431 1.41 1.59 22.26
CA ARG A 431 1.40 0.21 21.73
C ARG A 431 1.07 0.23 20.24
N PRO A 432 1.61 -0.70 19.42
CA PRO A 432 1.21 -0.83 18.03
C PRO A 432 -0.32 -0.91 17.90
N GLN A 433 -0.90 -0.06 17.04
CA GLN A 433 -2.35 0.07 16.95
C GLN A 433 -3.01 -1.26 16.57
N THR A 434 -4.03 -1.68 17.33
CA THR A 434 -4.76 -2.95 17.11
C THR A 434 -6.22 -2.68 16.74
N GLY A 435 -6.87 -3.67 16.12
CA GLY A 435 -8.28 -3.59 15.72
C GLY A 435 -9.29 -3.80 16.85
N GLY A 436 -8.87 -3.74 18.12
CA GLY A 436 -9.68 -4.09 19.29
C GLY A 436 -9.37 -5.47 19.89
N GLN A 437 -10.20 -5.91 20.85
CA GLN A 437 -9.94 -7.05 21.75
C GLN A 437 -9.38 -8.29 21.05
N GLY A 438 -8.07 -8.53 21.22
CA GLY A 438 -7.37 -9.73 20.75
C GLY A 438 -7.00 -9.76 19.26
N GLN A 439 -7.24 -8.69 18.50
CA GLN A 439 -6.83 -8.61 17.10
C GLN A 439 -5.39 -8.10 16.94
N GLY A 440 -4.73 -8.52 15.87
CA GLY A 440 -3.37 -8.08 15.54
C GLY A 440 -3.30 -6.60 15.17
N SER A 441 -2.07 -6.13 14.93
CA SER A 441 -1.82 -4.74 14.50
C SER A 441 -2.60 -4.41 13.23
N THR A 442 -3.34 -3.28 13.24
CA THR A 442 -4.00 -2.71 12.07
C THR A 442 -3.05 -1.93 11.19
N SER A 443 -1.95 -1.40 11.76
CA SER A 443 -0.84 -0.84 10.97
C SER A 443 -0.15 -1.98 10.22
N VAL A 444 -0.04 -1.86 8.89
CA VAL A 444 0.69 -2.81 8.05
C VAL A 444 2.16 -2.74 8.42
N SER A 445 2.71 -3.87 8.85
CA SER A 445 4.13 -4.01 9.15
C SER A 445 4.91 -4.19 7.85
N GLY A 446 6.15 -3.72 7.84
CA GLY A 446 7.02 -3.90 6.70
C GLY A 446 8.47 -3.51 6.98
N PRO A 447 9.42 -4.02 6.19
CA PRO A 447 10.82 -3.68 6.30
C PRO A 447 11.12 -2.19 6.07
N TRP A 448 10.18 -1.46 5.47
CA TRP A 448 10.28 -0.03 5.16
C TRP A 448 9.79 0.89 6.28
N VAL A 449 9.08 0.38 7.30
CA VAL A 449 8.59 1.22 8.40
C VAL A 449 9.79 1.82 9.14
N GLY A 450 9.82 3.16 9.21
CA GLY A 450 10.97 3.91 9.73
C GLY A 450 10.73 4.49 11.12
N ILE A 451 9.50 4.89 11.43
CA ILE A 451 9.12 5.50 12.70
C ILE A 451 7.63 5.24 12.99
N ALA A 452 7.14 5.60 14.16
CA ALA A 452 5.72 5.59 14.49
C ALA A 452 5.25 6.89 15.16
N ALA A 453 3.95 7.12 15.11
CA ALA A 453 3.26 8.16 15.87
C ALA A 453 1.84 7.67 16.23
N PRO A 454 1.15 8.35 17.16
CA PRO A 454 -0.24 8.01 17.47
C PRO A 454 -1.11 8.00 16.21
N GLY A 455 -1.92 6.96 16.05
CA GLY A 455 -2.90 6.83 14.96
C GLY A 455 -4.34 6.89 15.46
N THR A 456 -4.56 6.92 16.77
CA THR A 456 -5.86 6.98 17.45
C THR A 456 -6.07 8.34 18.13
N ASP A 457 -7.21 8.52 18.80
CA ASP A 457 -7.59 9.80 19.45
C ASP A 457 -7.59 10.99 18.48
N VAL A 458 -8.08 10.76 17.27
CA VAL A 458 -8.01 11.75 16.21
C VAL A 458 -9.04 12.84 16.46
N VAL A 459 -8.51 14.05 16.61
CA VAL A 459 -9.26 15.31 16.65
C VAL A 459 -8.78 16.15 15.47
N GLY A 460 -9.71 16.77 14.75
CA GLY A 460 -9.38 17.61 13.61
C GLY A 460 -10.46 18.62 13.26
N LEU A 461 -10.21 19.42 12.23
CA LEU A 461 -11.16 20.44 11.78
C LEU A 461 -12.24 19.85 10.87
N SER A 462 -13.45 20.40 10.96
CA SER A 462 -14.58 20.01 10.13
C SER A 462 -14.37 20.50 8.69
N PRO A 463 -14.53 19.63 7.68
CA PRO A 463 -14.62 20.05 6.28
C PRO A 463 -16.00 20.65 5.95
N ARG A 464 -16.99 20.56 6.86
CA ARG A 464 -18.38 20.97 6.65
C ARG A 464 -18.72 22.31 7.31
N ASP A 465 -17.97 22.71 8.32
CA ASP A 465 -18.20 23.92 9.11
C ASP A 465 -16.90 24.41 9.78
N ASP A 466 -17.00 25.47 10.58
CA ASP A 466 -15.88 26.10 11.28
C ASP A 466 -15.49 25.40 12.61
N GLY A 467 -16.05 24.21 12.87
CA GLY A 467 -15.89 23.47 14.12
C GLY A 467 -14.78 22.42 14.13
N VAL A 468 -14.63 21.80 15.31
CA VAL A 468 -13.72 20.68 15.58
C VAL A 468 -14.55 19.40 15.65
N ILE A 469 -14.03 18.31 15.09
CA ILE A 469 -14.67 17.00 15.02
C ILE A 469 -13.73 15.92 15.56
N ASN A 470 -14.33 14.83 16.02
CA ASN A 470 -13.63 13.59 16.40
C ASN A 470 -14.40 12.34 15.96
N ALA A 471 -15.39 12.51 15.08
CA ALA A 471 -16.17 11.43 14.51
C ALA A 471 -16.51 11.70 13.05
N ILE A 472 -16.64 10.61 12.31
CA ILE A 472 -17.16 10.57 10.93
C ILE A 472 -18.28 9.53 10.84
N ASP A 473 -19.03 9.57 9.74
CA ASP A 473 -20.02 8.53 9.48
C ASP A 473 -19.40 7.13 9.46
N GLY A 474 -20.17 6.18 9.99
CA GLY A 474 -19.88 4.76 9.97
C GLY A 474 -21.04 3.98 9.35
N PRO A 475 -20.86 2.66 9.19
CA PRO A 475 -21.94 1.77 8.79
C PRO A 475 -23.15 1.90 9.73
N ASP A 476 -24.34 1.62 9.19
CA ASP A 476 -25.58 1.51 9.97
C ASP A 476 -25.93 2.76 10.80
N ASN A 477 -25.68 3.96 10.25
CA ASN A 477 -25.88 5.26 10.92
C ASN A 477 -25.13 5.34 12.27
N THR A 478 -23.91 4.82 12.34
CA THR A 478 -23.06 4.97 13.54
C THR A 478 -22.07 6.09 13.37
N LEU A 479 -21.52 6.60 14.48
CA LEU A 479 -20.34 7.45 14.47
C LEU A 479 -19.09 6.61 14.77
N LEU A 480 -18.05 6.79 13.96
CA LEU A 480 -16.75 6.16 14.13
C LEU A 480 -15.69 7.19 14.45
N VAL A 481 -14.80 6.86 15.37
CA VAL A 481 -13.60 7.64 15.62
C VAL A 481 -12.62 7.41 14.47
N PRO A 482 -12.12 8.46 13.81
CA PRO A 482 -11.09 8.31 12.81
C PRO A 482 -9.82 7.72 13.45
N SER A 483 -9.19 6.78 12.77
CA SER A 483 -7.82 6.37 13.09
C SER A 483 -7.17 5.70 11.90
N GLY A 484 -5.85 5.55 11.99
CA GLY A 484 -5.03 4.93 10.97
C GLY A 484 -3.67 5.60 10.82
N THR A 485 -2.84 4.95 10.03
CA THR A 485 -1.47 5.39 9.75
C THR A 485 -1.38 6.73 9.01
N SER A 486 -2.45 7.18 8.36
CA SER A 486 -2.56 8.51 7.76
C SER A 486 -2.41 9.64 8.78
N PHE A 487 -3.06 9.51 9.93
CA PHE A 487 -2.98 10.51 11.01
C PHE A 487 -1.61 10.48 11.71
N SER A 488 -1.02 9.30 11.83
CA SER A 488 0.37 9.16 12.31
C SER A 488 1.35 9.87 11.36
N ALA A 489 1.19 9.71 10.04
CA ALA A 489 1.99 10.41 9.05
C ALA A 489 1.80 11.94 9.12
N ALA A 490 0.57 12.40 9.38
CA ALA A 490 0.27 13.82 9.58
C ALA A 490 1.07 14.41 10.76
N ILE A 491 1.05 13.71 11.90
CA ILE A 491 1.82 14.12 13.09
C ILE A 491 3.31 14.21 12.78
N VAL A 492 3.89 13.17 12.16
CA VAL A 492 5.32 13.16 11.80
C VAL A 492 5.66 14.24 10.79
N SER A 493 4.77 14.55 9.84
CA SER A 493 4.93 15.65 8.89
C SER A 493 4.99 17.01 9.59
N GLY A 494 4.14 17.23 10.59
CA GLY A 494 4.21 18.43 11.43
C GLY A 494 5.55 18.51 12.19
N ILE A 495 6.00 17.41 12.80
CA ILE A 495 7.28 17.39 13.53
C ILE A 495 8.47 17.61 12.57
N ALA A 496 8.43 17.02 11.38
CA ALA A 496 9.42 17.27 10.34
C ALA A 496 9.46 18.76 9.95
N ALA A 497 8.30 19.43 9.90
CA ALA A 497 8.23 20.87 9.67
C ALA A 497 8.82 21.68 10.83
N LEU A 498 8.59 21.30 12.10
CA LEU A 498 9.25 21.91 13.25
C LEU A 498 10.77 21.80 13.15
N VAL A 499 11.28 20.61 12.82
CA VAL A 499 12.72 20.36 12.65
C VAL A 499 13.28 21.18 11.50
N ARG A 500 12.59 21.25 10.35
CA ARG A 500 13.00 22.07 9.20
C ARG A 500 13.03 23.56 9.52
N ALA A 501 12.06 24.07 10.27
CA ALA A 501 12.04 25.47 10.68
C ALA A 501 13.22 25.80 11.60
N LYS A 502 13.57 24.90 12.53
CA LYS A 502 14.69 25.10 13.46
C LYS A 502 16.06 24.86 12.82
N PHE A 503 16.17 23.90 11.92
CA PHE A 503 17.41 23.50 11.26
C PHE A 503 17.26 23.58 9.73
N PRO A 504 17.13 24.79 9.16
CA PRO A 504 16.81 24.98 7.74
C PRO A 504 17.90 24.45 6.79
N GLN A 505 19.14 24.34 7.27
CA GLN A 505 20.29 23.85 6.51
C GLN A 505 20.30 22.34 6.29
N LEU A 506 19.55 21.56 7.09
CA LEU A 506 19.56 20.11 6.97
C LEU A 506 18.93 19.66 5.64
N SER A 507 19.51 18.62 5.04
CA SER A 507 18.88 17.94 3.93
C SER A 507 17.66 17.14 4.39
N ALA A 508 16.78 16.77 3.46
CA ALA A 508 15.64 15.91 3.75
C ALA A 508 16.07 14.59 4.41
N TYR A 509 17.18 14.00 3.94
CA TYR A 509 17.73 12.77 4.50
C TYR A 509 18.29 12.98 5.92
N GLN A 510 18.93 14.12 6.19
CA GLN A 510 19.42 14.46 7.53
C GLN A 510 18.27 14.73 8.51
N VAL A 511 17.17 15.34 8.05
CA VAL A 511 15.94 15.50 8.86
C VAL A 511 15.39 14.12 9.24
N ILE A 512 15.28 13.20 8.28
CA ILE A 512 14.84 11.81 8.54
C ILE A 512 15.79 11.11 9.53
N ASN A 513 17.11 11.23 9.34
CA ASN A 513 18.11 10.67 10.27
C ASN A 513 17.95 11.24 11.68
N ARG A 514 17.68 12.54 11.80
CA ARG A 514 17.44 13.20 13.09
C ARG A 514 16.20 12.64 13.78
N LEU A 515 15.05 12.63 13.09
CA LEU A 515 13.79 12.10 13.62
C LEU A 515 13.92 10.64 14.08
N THR A 516 14.59 9.82 13.28
CA THR A 516 14.74 8.37 13.56
C THR A 516 15.79 8.07 14.62
N ARG A 517 16.78 8.94 14.88
CA ARG A 517 17.75 8.79 15.97
C ARG A 517 17.24 9.27 17.32
N THR A 518 16.27 10.18 17.32
CA THR A 518 15.66 10.70 18.54
C THR A 518 14.35 10.00 18.91
N ALA A 519 13.89 9.07 18.09
CA ALA A 519 12.69 8.29 18.36
C ALA A 519 12.85 7.37 19.58
N ARG A 520 11.74 7.12 20.27
CA ARG A 520 11.64 6.23 21.42
C ARG A 520 11.57 4.79 20.95
N ALA A 521 12.74 4.17 20.82
CA ALA A 521 12.93 2.85 20.21
C ALA A 521 12.17 1.71 20.90
N PRO A 522 11.65 0.73 20.14
CA PRO A 522 11.13 -0.51 20.70
C PRO A 522 12.23 -1.34 21.36
N ALA A 523 11.87 -2.37 22.11
CA ALA A 523 12.81 -3.23 22.84
C ALA A 523 13.90 -3.88 21.94
N ARG A 524 13.63 -4.04 20.65
CA ARG A 524 14.57 -4.58 19.65
C ARG A 524 15.43 -3.52 18.96
N GLY A 525 15.32 -2.26 19.34
CA GLY A 525 15.95 -1.11 18.67
C GLY A 525 15.20 -0.71 17.40
N VAL A 526 15.03 -1.63 16.45
CA VAL A 526 14.24 -1.41 15.23
C VAL A 526 13.39 -2.64 14.92
N ASP A 527 12.12 -2.42 14.56
CA ASP A 527 11.23 -3.49 14.07
C ASP A 527 10.39 -3.05 12.86
N ASN A 528 9.54 -3.95 12.38
CA ASN A 528 8.71 -3.71 11.20
C ASN A 528 7.35 -3.07 11.52
N GLN A 529 7.00 -2.86 12.79
CA GLN A 529 5.72 -2.28 13.21
C GLN A 529 5.84 -0.79 13.51
N VAL A 530 6.89 -0.40 14.26
CA VAL A 530 7.13 0.97 14.70
C VAL A 530 8.47 1.54 14.21
N GLY A 531 9.25 0.76 13.45
CA GLY A 531 10.54 1.21 12.94
C GLY A 531 11.50 1.50 14.08
N HIS A 532 12.09 2.69 14.08
CA HIS A 532 12.95 3.20 15.17
C HIS A 532 12.15 3.67 16.40
N GLY A 533 10.83 3.46 16.41
CA GLY A 533 9.96 3.74 17.53
C GLY A 533 9.15 5.01 17.38
N ILE A 534 8.58 5.47 18.49
CA ILE A 534 7.64 6.59 18.51
C ILE A 534 8.42 7.89 18.40
N VAL A 535 8.01 8.77 17.49
CA VAL A 535 8.62 10.10 17.31
C VAL A 535 8.62 10.90 18.63
N ASP A 536 9.73 11.59 18.89
CA ASP A 536 9.90 12.47 20.05
C ASP A 536 10.25 13.89 19.58
N PRO A 537 9.26 14.82 19.54
CA PRO A 537 9.48 16.18 19.04
C PRO A 537 10.50 16.96 19.86
N VAL A 538 10.48 16.83 21.18
CA VAL A 538 11.37 17.58 22.07
C VAL A 538 12.81 17.12 21.86
N ALA A 539 13.05 15.80 21.85
CA ALA A 539 14.37 15.26 21.55
C ALA A 539 14.83 15.63 20.12
N ALA A 540 13.94 15.50 19.13
CA ALA A 540 14.21 15.90 17.75
C ALA A 540 14.55 17.40 17.63
N LEU A 541 14.05 18.27 18.49
CA LEU A 541 14.36 19.70 18.46
C LEU A 541 15.57 20.09 19.31
N THR A 542 15.98 19.27 20.28
CA THR A 542 16.96 19.69 21.32
C THR A 542 18.26 18.89 21.33
N TRP A 543 18.25 17.61 20.96
CA TRP A 543 19.44 16.77 21.07
C TRP A 543 20.51 17.16 20.05
N ASP A 544 21.78 17.00 20.44
CA ASP A 544 22.89 17.03 19.50
C ASP A 544 22.99 15.67 18.82
N VAL A 545 22.65 15.62 17.52
CA VAL A 545 22.53 14.38 16.75
C VAL A 545 23.50 14.47 15.58
N PRO A 546 24.38 13.47 15.37
CA PRO A 546 25.24 13.43 14.18
C PRO A 546 24.39 13.53 12.91
N GLU A 547 24.65 14.53 12.08
CA GLU A 547 23.77 14.85 10.94
C GLU A 547 23.66 13.68 9.94
N GLY A 548 24.73 12.89 9.81
CA GLY A 548 24.79 11.79 8.87
C GLY A 548 25.02 12.26 7.42
N PRO A 549 24.82 11.38 6.43
CA PRO A 549 25.00 11.70 5.02
C PRO A 549 24.04 12.79 4.55
N LEU A 550 24.43 13.58 3.54
CA LEU A 550 23.50 14.55 2.91
C LEU A 550 22.43 13.88 2.05
N LYS A 551 22.74 12.72 1.47
CA LYS A 551 21.87 12.01 0.52
C LYS A 551 21.75 10.54 0.91
N PRO A 552 20.62 9.89 0.59
CA PRO A 552 20.46 8.46 0.81
C PRO A 552 21.43 7.64 -0.04
N PRO A 553 21.67 6.38 0.35
CA PRO A 553 22.38 5.43 -0.51
C PRO A 553 21.66 5.28 -1.86
N GLN A 554 22.42 5.27 -2.95
CA GLN A 554 21.87 5.24 -4.30
C GLN A 554 21.60 3.81 -4.77
N GLN A 555 20.35 3.36 -4.70
CA GLN A 555 19.86 2.13 -5.36
C GLN A 555 19.32 2.45 -6.76
N LEU A 556 20.20 2.87 -7.67
CA LEU A 556 19.82 3.22 -9.05
C LEU A 556 19.80 1.99 -9.94
N SER A 557 18.75 1.84 -10.75
CA SER A 557 18.75 0.88 -11.84
C SER A 557 19.79 1.31 -12.88
N ALA A 558 20.83 0.50 -13.07
CA ALA A 558 21.79 0.73 -14.14
C ALA A 558 21.09 0.54 -15.51
N PRO A 559 21.28 1.45 -16.49
CA PRO A 559 20.78 1.22 -17.82
C PRO A 559 21.40 -0.06 -18.38
N LEU A 560 20.56 -0.97 -18.88
CA LEU A 560 21.02 -2.20 -19.51
C LEU A 560 21.78 -1.81 -20.79
N ASN A 561 23.11 -1.75 -20.72
CA ASN A 561 23.93 -1.55 -21.90
C ASN A 561 23.93 -2.87 -22.68
N ILE A 562 22.91 -3.08 -23.52
CA ILE A 562 22.86 -4.23 -24.41
C ILE A 562 24.06 -4.08 -25.35
N PRO A 563 25.13 -4.91 -25.23
CA PRO A 563 26.21 -4.83 -26.19
C PRO A 563 25.60 -5.01 -27.58
N LYS A 564 25.96 -4.13 -28.53
CA LYS A 564 25.47 -4.23 -29.92
C LYS A 564 25.55 -5.69 -30.33
N PRO A 565 24.44 -6.30 -30.81
CA PRO A 565 24.44 -7.71 -31.20
C PRO A 565 25.65 -7.94 -32.09
N VAL A 566 26.47 -8.93 -31.72
CA VAL A 566 27.65 -9.30 -32.49
C VAL A 566 27.20 -9.43 -33.95
N PRO A 567 27.85 -8.74 -34.91
CA PRO A 567 27.46 -8.83 -36.31
C PRO A 567 27.27 -10.31 -36.64
N HIS A 568 26.14 -10.67 -37.25
CA HIS A 568 25.87 -12.06 -37.61
C HIS A 568 27.10 -12.61 -38.33
N ARG A 569 27.63 -13.71 -37.80
CA ARG A 569 28.82 -14.35 -38.34
C ARG A 569 28.54 -14.60 -39.81
N ASP A 570 29.32 -13.97 -40.70
CA ASP A 570 29.11 -14.11 -42.14
C ASP A 570 29.20 -15.61 -42.47
N MET A 571 28.06 -16.19 -42.82
CA MET A 571 27.94 -17.62 -43.09
C MET A 571 28.25 -17.95 -44.55
N VAL A 572 28.51 -16.94 -45.41
CA VAL A 572 28.88 -17.14 -46.81
C VAL A 572 30.08 -18.09 -46.95
N PRO A 573 31.18 -17.97 -46.19
CA PRO A 573 32.30 -18.92 -46.27
C PRO A 573 31.92 -20.35 -45.85
N VAL A 574 31.00 -20.49 -44.89
CA VAL A 574 30.53 -21.79 -44.40
C VAL A 574 29.67 -22.47 -45.45
N TRP A 575 28.77 -21.74 -46.10
CA TRP A 575 27.93 -22.24 -47.19
C TRP A 575 28.74 -22.55 -48.46
N VAL A 576 29.77 -21.75 -48.77
CA VAL A 576 30.71 -22.04 -49.86
C VAL A 576 31.51 -23.31 -49.57
N ALA A 577 32.01 -23.48 -48.34
CA ALA A 577 32.73 -24.68 -47.94
C ALA A 577 31.83 -25.93 -47.96
N ALA A 578 30.61 -25.84 -47.43
CA ALA A 578 29.64 -26.94 -47.44
C ALA A 578 29.23 -27.31 -48.87
N GLY A 579 28.95 -26.32 -49.72
CA GLY A 579 28.64 -26.53 -51.13
C GLY A 579 29.80 -27.16 -51.91
N GLY A 580 31.03 -26.69 -51.68
CA GLY A 580 32.24 -27.26 -52.26
C GLY A 580 32.47 -28.71 -51.83
N LEU A 581 32.26 -29.03 -50.55
CA LEU A 581 32.40 -30.39 -50.03
C LEU A 581 31.35 -31.33 -50.62
N LEU A 582 30.09 -30.88 -50.73
CA LEU A 582 29.01 -31.63 -51.34
C LEU A 582 29.28 -31.90 -52.83
N GLY A 583 29.76 -30.88 -53.55
CA GLY A 583 30.17 -31.01 -54.95
C GLY A 583 31.30 -32.03 -55.14
N ALA A 584 32.33 -31.97 -54.29
CA ALA A 584 33.44 -32.93 -54.33
C ALA A 584 32.99 -34.36 -54.02
N LEU A 585 32.07 -34.55 -53.07
CA LEU A 585 31.50 -35.86 -52.74
C LEU A 585 30.62 -36.41 -53.87
N LEU A 586 29.85 -35.58 -54.56
CA LEU A 586 29.04 -35.99 -55.71
C LEU A 586 29.91 -36.38 -56.91
N ILE A 587 30.97 -35.61 -57.19
CA ILE A 587 31.94 -35.94 -58.25
C ILE A 587 32.68 -37.23 -57.89
N GLY A 588 33.18 -37.34 -56.66
CA GLY A 588 33.85 -38.54 -56.16
C GLY A 588 32.95 -39.78 -56.20
N GLY A 589 31.69 -39.65 -55.78
CA GLY A 589 30.69 -40.70 -55.84
C GLY A 589 30.33 -41.10 -57.27
N GLY A 590 30.21 -40.13 -58.19
CA GLY A 590 29.96 -40.37 -59.61
C GLY A 590 31.12 -41.09 -60.30
N VAL A 591 32.36 -40.68 -60.04
CA VAL A 591 33.57 -41.34 -60.57
C VAL A 591 33.71 -42.75 -59.98
N PHE A 592 33.44 -42.93 -58.69
CA PHE A 592 33.52 -44.24 -58.05
C PHE A 592 32.41 -45.19 -58.53
N GLY A 593 31.18 -44.67 -58.69
CA GLY A 593 30.05 -45.43 -59.22
C GLY A 593 30.24 -45.86 -60.67
N THR A 594 30.73 -44.95 -61.53
CA THR A 594 31.04 -45.27 -62.93
C THR A 594 32.21 -46.27 -63.04
N ALA A 595 33.26 -46.13 -62.23
CA ALA A 595 34.36 -47.09 -62.17
C ALA A 595 33.90 -48.49 -61.69
N MET A 596 32.99 -48.56 -60.71
CA MET A 596 32.42 -49.84 -60.26
C MET A 596 31.52 -50.48 -61.31
N LEU A 597 30.69 -49.70 -62.02
CA LEU A 597 29.84 -50.19 -63.10
C LEU A 597 30.66 -50.73 -64.28
N MET A 598 31.73 -50.03 -64.69
CA MET A 598 32.66 -50.50 -65.71
C MET A 598 33.42 -51.76 -65.29
N LYS A 599 33.78 -51.89 -64.00
CA LYS A 599 34.41 -53.11 -63.46
C LYS A 599 33.45 -54.29 -63.40
N ARG A 600 32.15 -54.03 -63.23
CA ARG A 600 31.09 -55.05 -63.23
C ARG A 600 30.75 -55.51 -64.66
N SER A 601 30.74 -54.61 -65.64
CA SER A 601 30.50 -54.99 -67.04
C SER A 601 31.66 -55.79 -67.64
N ARG A 602 32.91 -55.51 -67.25
CA ARG A 602 34.10 -56.31 -67.63
C ARG A 602 34.17 -57.70 -66.99
N LYS A 603 33.32 -58.02 -66.01
CA LYS A 603 33.21 -59.37 -65.41
C LYS A 603 32.07 -60.20 -66.01
N GLN A 604 31.30 -59.65 -66.95
CA GLN A 604 30.20 -60.33 -67.64
C GLN A 604 30.44 -60.53 -69.15
N GLN A 605 31.65 -60.24 -69.62
CA GLN A 605 32.23 -60.70 -70.89
C GLN A 605 33.39 -61.62 -70.54
#